data_AF-A0A2V6P7H5-F1
#
_entry.id   AF-A0A2V6P7H5-F1
#
_cell.length_a   1.000
_cell.length_b   1.000
_cell.length_c   1.000
_cell.angle_alpha   90.00
_cell.angle_beta   90.00
_cell.angle_gamma   90.00
#
_symmetry.space_group_name_H-M   'P 1'
#
loop_
_entity.id
_entity.type
_entity.pdbx_description
1 polymer ?
#
loop_
_entity_poly.entity_id
_entity_poly.type
_entity_poly.pdbx_seq_one_letter_code
_entity_poly.pdbx_strand_id
1 'polypeptide(L)'
;GGRHPRIGFLEGAIHPQRETKVSVFTPWDEESYVVVDVPEAIWSNLGLTYLAHTHVPTIWTQQKLDLQRLEWNRRADCRFDIERRLPNGIAFGARVTPTTNTVRMELWLTNGTKDTLRDLRVQNCVMLKGARGFFRQTNDNKVFETPYVACRSTDGKRWIITAWEPCHRTWANAPVPCMHSDPKFPDCAPGETKRLRGLVAFYEGTDVHAEFRRIDNTGWRGP
;
A
#
# COMPACT_ATOMS: atom_id res chain seq x y z
N GLY A 1 2.25 7.59 -14.30
CA GLY A 1 2.96 8.32 -13.23
C GLY A 1 3.25 9.74 -13.68
N GLY A 2 3.25 10.73 -12.78
CA GLY A 2 3.57 12.13 -13.12
C GLY A 2 2.65 13.19 -12.51
N ARG A 3 1.52 12.77 -11.89
CA ARG A 3 0.61 13.67 -11.15
C ARG A 3 0.69 13.37 -9.66
N HIS A 4 0.52 14.39 -8.83
CA HIS A 4 0.47 14.22 -7.38
C HIS A 4 -0.72 13.30 -7.01
N PRO A 5 -0.47 12.16 -6.36
CA PRO A 5 -1.50 11.13 -6.18
C PRO A 5 -2.49 11.46 -5.07
N ARG A 6 -2.11 12.28 -4.09
CA ARG A 6 -3.03 12.75 -3.04
C ARG A 6 -3.86 13.94 -3.50
N ILE A 7 -5.10 13.98 -3.00
CA ILE A 7 -6.06 15.07 -3.17
C ILE A 7 -5.78 16.26 -2.22
N GLY A 8 -5.24 15.98 -1.02
CA GLY A 8 -4.79 16.96 -0.04
C GLY A 8 -3.55 16.49 0.72
N PHE A 9 -3.11 17.27 1.71
CA PHE A 9 -1.89 17.01 2.49
C PHE A 9 -0.66 16.78 1.61
N LEU A 10 -0.42 17.78 0.74
CA LEU A 10 0.62 17.74 -0.31
C LEU A 10 2.01 17.93 0.30
N GLU A 11 2.11 18.77 1.31
CA GLU A 11 3.29 18.98 2.15
C GLU A 11 3.73 17.71 2.88
N GLY A 12 2.80 16.78 3.11
CA GLY A 12 3.07 15.49 3.72
C GLY A 12 3.54 14.41 2.75
N ALA A 13 3.70 14.72 1.46
CA ALA A 13 4.25 13.83 0.42
C ALA A 13 4.93 14.62 -0.71
N ILE A 14 5.99 15.34 -0.37
CA ILE A 14 6.74 16.16 -1.33
C ILE A 14 7.53 15.22 -2.26
N HIS A 15 7.61 15.54 -3.56
CA HIS A 15 8.33 14.75 -4.56
C HIS A 15 8.04 13.23 -4.50
N PRO A 16 6.76 12.81 -4.68
CA PRO A 16 6.39 11.41 -4.58
C PRO A 16 7.15 10.56 -5.60
N GLN A 17 7.76 9.48 -5.13
CA GLN A 17 8.51 8.54 -5.94
C GLN A 17 7.54 7.60 -6.66
N ARG A 18 7.84 7.30 -7.94
CA ARG A 18 6.97 6.47 -8.79
C ARG A 18 7.10 4.97 -8.52
N GLU A 19 8.25 4.55 -8.04
CA GLU A 19 8.71 3.16 -7.97
C GLU A 19 7.86 2.23 -7.09
N THR A 20 7.09 2.78 -6.17
CA THR A 20 6.16 2.03 -5.30
C THR A 20 4.70 2.31 -5.62
N LYS A 21 4.41 3.15 -6.62
CA LYS A 21 3.06 3.62 -6.94
C LYS A 21 2.52 2.96 -8.19
N VAL A 22 1.38 2.31 -8.06
CA VAL A 22 0.66 1.67 -9.18
C VAL A 22 -0.75 2.24 -9.28
N SER A 23 -1.18 2.56 -10.51
CA SER A 23 -2.58 2.92 -10.76
C SER A 23 -3.40 1.65 -10.94
N VAL A 24 -4.48 1.53 -10.19
CA VAL A 24 -5.47 0.45 -10.31
C VAL A 24 -6.78 1.05 -10.80
N PHE A 25 -7.15 0.74 -12.03
CA PHE A 25 -8.38 1.22 -12.64
C PHE A 25 -9.60 0.55 -12.01
N THR A 26 -10.64 1.34 -11.78
CA THR A 26 -11.91 0.83 -11.28
C THR A 26 -12.65 0.07 -12.39
N PRO A 27 -13.52 -0.89 -12.07
CA PRO A 27 -14.30 -1.61 -13.08
C PRO A 27 -15.52 -0.83 -13.58
N TRP A 28 -15.80 0.37 -13.05
CA TRP A 28 -17.03 1.11 -13.33
C TRP A 28 -16.93 2.03 -14.55
N ASP A 29 -15.72 2.51 -14.86
CA ASP A 29 -15.43 3.33 -16.04
C ASP A 29 -13.93 3.30 -16.35
N GLU A 30 -13.55 3.66 -17.59
CA GLU A 30 -12.18 3.56 -18.09
C GLU A 30 -11.24 4.67 -17.58
N GLU A 31 -11.78 5.74 -16.99
CA GLU A 31 -11.00 6.92 -16.59
C GLU A 31 -10.67 6.94 -15.09
N SER A 32 -11.47 6.23 -14.28
CA SER A 32 -11.37 6.22 -12.83
C SER A 32 -10.33 5.21 -12.34
N TYR A 33 -9.44 5.66 -11.46
CA TYR A 33 -8.43 4.81 -10.84
C TYR A 33 -8.06 5.27 -9.43
N VAL A 34 -7.57 4.32 -8.63
CA VAL A 34 -6.84 4.64 -7.39
C VAL A 34 -5.35 4.52 -7.62
N VAL A 35 -4.57 5.24 -6.82
CA VAL A 35 -3.11 5.03 -6.76
C VAL A 35 -2.81 4.27 -5.48
N VAL A 36 -2.21 3.10 -5.62
CA VAL A 36 -1.74 2.28 -4.50
C VAL A 36 -0.24 2.49 -4.33
N ASP A 37 0.18 2.87 -3.13
CA ASP A 37 1.59 2.99 -2.72
C ASP A 37 1.96 1.79 -1.85
N VAL A 38 2.80 0.91 -2.39
CA VAL A 38 3.09 -0.42 -1.84
C VAL A 38 4.59 -0.72 -1.94
N PRO A 39 5.39 -0.48 -0.88
CA PRO A 39 5.03 0.24 0.36
C PRO A 39 5.25 1.76 0.25
N GLU A 40 4.45 2.55 0.98
CA GLU A 40 4.72 3.99 1.16
C GLU A 40 5.87 4.20 2.14
N ALA A 41 5.93 3.43 3.22
CA ALA A 41 6.97 3.56 4.23
C ALA A 41 7.24 2.23 4.94
N ILE A 42 8.49 2.04 5.37
CA ILE A 42 8.93 0.89 6.18
C ILE A 42 9.70 1.41 7.39
N TRP A 43 9.34 0.93 8.57
CA TRP A 43 10.08 1.15 9.82
C TRP A 43 10.69 -0.15 10.30
N SER A 44 11.76 -0.03 11.07
CA SER A 44 12.35 -1.12 11.85
C SER A 44 12.84 -0.55 13.19
N ASN A 45 13.45 -1.40 14.02
CA ASN A 45 14.20 -0.98 15.21
C ASN A 45 15.37 -0.02 14.89
N LEU A 46 15.76 0.12 13.62
CA LEU A 46 16.75 1.12 13.17
C LEU A 46 16.14 2.51 12.95
N GLY A 47 14.80 2.61 12.89
CA GLY A 47 14.06 3.82 12.54
C GLY A 47 13.33 3.73 11.20
N LEU A 48 12.99 4.89 10.62
CA LEU A 48 12.35 4.97 9.30
C LEU A 48 13.35 4.51 8.22
N THR A 49 13.15 3.28 7.76
CA THR A 49 14.06 2.55 6.88
C THR A 49 13.82 2.87 5.40
N TYR A 50 12.59 3.23 5.03
CA TYR A 50 12.26 3.68 3.68
C TYR A 50 11.02 4.60 3.70
N LEU A 51 10.99 5.59 2.80
CA LEU A 51 9.86 6.47 2.55
C LEU A 51 9.76 6.79 1.06
N ALA A 52 8.58 6.62 0.47
CA ALA A 52 8.32 6.77 -0.96
C ALA A 52 8.05 8.24 -1.40
N HIS A 53 8.44 9.21 -0.57
CA HIS A 53 8.35 10.65 -0.79
C HIS A 53 9.26 11.38 0.22
N THR A 54 9.33 12.69 0.11
CA THR A 54 10.06 13.56 1.02
C THR A 54 9.08 14.19 2.00
N HIS A 55 9.28 13.96 3.30
CA HIS A 55 8.57 14.64 4.38
C HIS A 55 9.28 14.42 5.72
N VAL A 56 9.61 13.16 6.03
CA VAL A 56 10.31 12.75 7.25
C VAL A 56 11.68 12.16 6.89
N PRO A 57 12.78 12.56 7.56
CA PRO A 57 14.10 11.98 7.29
C PRO A 57 14.13 10.47 7.55
N THR A 58 14.60 9.72 6.55
CA THR A 58 14.94 8.30 6.72
C THR A 58 16.33 8.17 7.35
N ILE A 59 16.69 6.97 7.81
CA ILE A 59 18.06 6.68 8.28
C ILE A 59 19.12 6.94 7.19
N TRP A 60 18.75 6.92 5.91
CA TRP A 60 19.64 7.21 4.78
C TRP A 60 19.82 8.71 4.58
N THR A 61 18.71 9.45 4.61
CA THR A 61 18.72 10.91 4.47
C THR A 61 19.51 11.56 5.60
N GLN A 62 19.41 11.03 6.83
CA GLN A 62 20.20 11.47 7.97
C GLN A 62 21.72 11.25 7.76
N GLN A 63 22.09 10.20 7.02
CA GLN A 63 23.47 9.91 6.61
C GLN A 63 23.88 10.63 5.32
N LYS A 64 23.03 11.50 4.77
CA LYS A 64 23.22 12.18 3.48
C LYS A 64 23.44 11.20 2.31
N LEU A 65 22.79 10.04 2.38
CA LEU A 65 22.77 9.03 1.33
C LEU A 65 21.49 9.17 0.50
N ASP A 66 21.66 9.47 -0.78
CA ASP A 66 20.56 9.51 -1.74
C ASP A 66 20.31 8.13 -2.33
N LEU A 67 19.07 7.66 -2.21
CA LEU A 67 18.64 6.42 -2.83
C LEU A 67 18.31 6.67 -4.31
N GLN A 68 18.91 5.89 -5.20
CA GLN A 68 18.62 5.95 -6.64
C GLN A 68 17.14 5.65 -6.90
N ARG A 69 16.52 6.38 -7.83
CA ARG A 69 15.14 6.12 -8.27
C ARG A 69 15.08 4.85 -9.10
N LEU A 70 14.03 4.07 -8.88
CA LEU A 70 13.73 2.83 -9.60
C LEU A 70 12.42 2.98 -10.39
N GLU A 71 12.08 1.96 -11.16
CA GLU A 71 10.80 1.83 -11.84
C GLU A 71 10.29 0.39 -11.70
N TRP A 72 8.99 0.21 -11.86
CA TRP A 72 8.37 -1.11 -11.86
C TRP A 72 8.84 -1.94 -13.06
N ASN A 73 9.14 -3.22 -12.81
CA ASN A 73 9.28 -4.22 -13.87
C ASN A 73 7.88 -4.64 -14.33
N ARG A 74 7.55 -4.38 -15.61
CA ARG A 74 6.32 -4.90 -16.23
C ARG A 74 6.58 -6.29 -16.79
N ARG A 75 5.83 -7.29 -16.32
CA ARG A 75 5.92 -8.68 -16.79
C ARG A 75 4.92 -8.95 -17.91
N ALA A 76 5.20 -9.99 -18.70
CA ALA A 76 4.37 -10.38 -19.84
C ALA A 76 2.95 -10.79 -19.44
N ASP A 77 2.76 -11.28 -18.20
CA ASP A 77 1.48 -11.70 -17.66
C ASP A 77 0.75 -10.60 -16.87
N CYS A 78 0.98 -9.34 -17.25
CA CYS A 78 0.38 -8.14 -16.63
C CYS A 78 0.72 -7.93 -15.15
N ARG A 79 1.65 -8.70 -14.58
CA ARG A 79 2.18 -8.45 -13.23
C ARG A 79 3.18 -7.30 -13.25
N PHE A 80 3.22 -6.59 -12.13
CA PHE A 80 4.32 -5.68 -11.81
C PHE A 80 5.11 -6.23 -10.62
N ASP A 81 6.42 -6.06 -10.66
CA ASP A 81 7.25 -6.25 -9.48
C ASP A 81 8.39 -5.26 -9.41
N ILE A 82 8.92 -5.10 -8.20
CA ILE A 82 10.08 -4.26 -7.93
C ILE A 82 10.90 -4.89 -6.80
N GLU A 83 12.20 -4.67 -6.87
CA GLU A 83 13.13 -4.94 -5.78
C GLU A 83 13.97 -3.69 -5.53
N ARG A 84 14.11 -3.34 -4.25
CA ARG A 84 15.03 -2.30 -3.77
C ARG A 84 16.01 -2.93 -2.77
N ARG A 85 17.29 -2.70 -3.00
CA ARG A 85 18.37 -2.98 -2.04
C ARG A 85 18.83 -1.68 -1.39
N LEU A 86 18.88 -1.68 -0.07
CA LEU A 86 19.30 -0.54 0.75
C LEU A 86 20.80 -0.64 1.08
N PRO A 87 21.46 0.48 1.43
CA PRO A 87 22.91 0.51 1.67
C PRO A 87 23.43 -0.47 2.73
N ASN A 88 22.63 -0.82 3.74
CA ASN A 88 22.99 -1.79 4.78
C ASN A 88 22.69 -3.25 4.42
N GLY A 89 22.29 -3.54 3.18
CA GLY A 89 22.00 -4.90 2.73
C GLY A 89 20.54 -5.34 2.91
N ILE A 90 19.68 -4.56 3.59
CA ILE A 90 18.24 -4.86 3.60
C ILE A 90 17.71 -4.79 2.16
N ALA A 91 17.00 -5.82 1.74
CA ALA A 91 16.31 -5.83 0.46
C ALA A 91 14.80 -5.96 0.70
N PHE A 92 14.00 -5.26 -0.07
CA PHE A 92 12.54 -5.45 -0.05
C PHE A 92 11.98 -5.31 -1.45
N GLY A 93 10.75 -5.78 -1.63
CA GLY A 93 10.07 -5.67 -2.91
C GLY A 93 8.59 -5.87 -2.80
N ALA A 94 7.92 -5.56 -3.90
CA ALA A 94 6.49 -5.71 -4.06
C ALA A 94 6.19 -6.49 -5.34
N ARG A 95 5.11 -7.27 -5.31
CA ARG A 95 4.50 -7.86 -6.51
C ARG A 95 3.04 -7.46 -6.55
N VAL A 96 2.56 -6.99 -7.70
CA VAL A 96 1.17 -6.61 -7.95
C VAL A 96 0.63 -7.47 -9.08
N THR A 97 -0.44 -8.21 -8.81
CA THR A 97 -1.04 -9.17 -9.74
C THR A 97 -2.52 -8.85 -9.93
N PRO A 98 -2.94 -8.43 -11.13
CA PRO A 98 -4.36 -8.29 -11.44
C PRO A 98 -5.03 -9.67 -11.46
N THR A 99 -6.25 -9.73 -10.96
CA THR A 99 -7.17 -10.88 -11.08
C THR A 99 -8.50 -10.37 -11.64
N THR A 100 -9.49 -11.26 -11.81
CA THR A 100 -10.80 -10.87 -12.37
C THR A 100 -11.48 -9.73 -11.61
N ASN A 101 -11.49 -9.78 -10.27
CA ASN A 101 -12.25 -8.83 -9.44
C ASN A 101 -11.40 -8.10 -8.39
N THR A 102 -10.11 -8.42 -8.29
CA THR A 102 -9.21 -7.86 -7.27
C THR A 102 -7.81 -7.65 -7.84
N VAL A 103 -7.04 -6.76 -7.23
CA VAL A 103 -5.59 -6.71 -7.42
C VAL A 103 -4.93 -7.29 -6.18
N ARG A 104 -4.26 -8.44 -6.34
CA ARG A 104 -3.51 -9.09 -5.27
C ARG A 104 -2.11 -8.49 -5.19
N MET A 105 -1.63 -8.31 -3.98
CA MET A 105 -0.33 -7.72 -3.70
C MET A 105 0.45 -8.60 -2.73
N GLU A 106 1.76 -8.66 -2.93
CA GLU A 106 2.71 -9.26 -2.00
C GLU A 106 3.78 -8.23 -1.69
N LEU A 107 4.16 -8.13 -0.42
CA LEU A 107 5.40 -7.47 0.00
C LEU A 107 6.33 -8.52 0.59
N TRP A 108 7.62 -8.32 0.39
CA TRP A 108 8.65 -9.14 1.01
C TRP A 108 9.82 -8.28 1.48
N LEU A 109 10.51 -8.74 2.52
CA LEU A 109 11.70 -8.10 3.06
C LEU A 109 12.72 -9.17 3.46
N THR A 110 13.95 -9.02 2.97
CA THR A 110 15.11 -9.83 3.31
C THR A 110 16.06 -9.02 4.19
N ASN A 111 16.44 -9.58 5.34
CA ASN A 111 17.38 -8.95 6.25
C ASN A 111 18.83 -9.27 5.83
N GLY A 112 19.51 -8.32 5.17
CA GLY A 112 20.95 -8.45 4.87
C GLY A 112 21.88 -7.87 5.94
N THR A 113 21.36 -7.49 7.10
CA THR A 113 22.18 -7.00 8.23
C THR A 113 22.68 -8.14 9.11
N LYS A 114 23.50 -7.83 10.12
CA LYS A 114 24.05 -8.81 11.07
C LYS A 114 23.14 -9.11 12.27
N ASP A 115 22.17 -8.25 12.54
CA ASP A 115 21.29 -8.35 13.71
C ASP A 115 19.85 -8.64 13.28
N THR A 116 19.04 -9.19 14.19
CA THR A 116 17.61 -9.39 13.94
C THR A 116 16.91 -8.04 13.81
N LEU A 117 16.20 -7.85 12.68
CA LEU A 117 15.30 -6.71 12.51
C LEU A 117 14.00 -6.95 13.25
N ARG A 118 13.58 -5.95 14.03
CA ARG A 118 12.37 -5.96 14.84
C ARG A 118 11.51 -4.76 14.54
N ASP A 119 10.27 -4.80 15.02
CA ASP A 119 9.30 -3.72 14.85
C ASP A 119 9.11 -3.28 13.38
N LEU A 120 9.05 -4.27 12.49
CA LEU A 120 9.00 -4.07 11.05
C LEU A 120 7.61 -3.61 10.55
N ARG A 121 7.24 -2.38 10.88
CA ARG A 121 5.96 -1.78 10.48
C ARG A 121 6.01 -1.29 9.05
N VAL A 122 4.91 -1.46 8.32
CA VAL A 122 4.78 -1.01 6.94
C VAL A 122 3.54 -0.13 6.82
N GLN A 123 3.66 0.98 6.10
CA GLN A 123 2.52 1.77 5.67
C GLN A 123 2.25 1.52 4.20
N ASN A 124 1.03 1.12 3.88
CA ASN A 124 0.52 1.01 2.52
C ASN A 124 -0.62 1.99 2.35
N CYS A 125 -0.72 2.64 1.20
CA CYS A 125 -1.64 3.76 1.01
C CYS A 125 -2.47 3.58 -0.25
N VAL A 126 -3.80 3.67 -0.14
CA VAL A 126 -4.71 3.73 -1.29
C VAL A 126 -5.27 5.14 -1.43
N MET A 127 -4.81 5.85 -2.44
CA MET A 127 -5.15 7.25 -2.72
C MET A 127 -6.28 7.35 -3.75
N LEU A 128 -7.33 8.07 -3.38
CA LEU A 128 -8.62 8.06 -4.08
C LEU A 128 -8.83 9.22 -5.07
N LYS A 129 -7.81 10.07 -5.28
CA LYS A 129 -7.93 11.28 -6.10
C LYS A 129 -8.42 11.02 -7.53
N GLY A 130 -8.02 9.90 -8.12
CA GLY A 130 -8.40 9.53 -9.48
C GLY A 130 -9.74 8.79 -9.58
N ALA A 131 -10.40 8.46 -8.46
CA ALA A 131 -11.59 7.62 -8.45
C ALA A 131 -12.85 8.48 -8.39
N ARG A 132 -13.61 8.54 -9.49
CA ARG A 132 -14.83 9.35 -9.58
C ARG A 132 -15.84 8.96 -8.51
N GLY A 133 -16.30 9.94 -7.74
CA GLY A 133 -17.27 9.74 -6.65
C GLY A 133 -16.65 9.49 -5.28
N PHE A 134 -15.31 9.42 -5.16
CA PHE A 134 -14.56 9.16 -3.92
C PHE A 134 -13.73 10.36 -3.44
N PHE A 135 -14.05 11.58 -3.89
CA PHE A 135 -13.27 12.79 -3.62
C PHE A 135 -13.43 13.36 -2.20
N ARG A 136 -14.39 12.87 -1.40
CA ARG A 136 -14.68 13.45 -0.08
C ARG A 136 -13.50 13.24 0.87
N GLN A 137 -13.00 14.32 1.45
CA GLN A 137 -11.90 14.31 2.42
C GLN A 137 -12.43 14.11 3.85
N THR A 138 -13.17 13.02 4.09
CA THR A 138 -13.78 12.66 5.38
C THR A 138 -13.55 11.19 5.72
N ASN A 139 -13.75 10.82 6.98
CA ASN A 139 -13.81 9.43 7.43
C ASN A 139 -15.25 8.90 7.53
N ASP A 140 -16.28 9.75 7.41
CA ASP A 140 -17.70 9.35 7.53
C ASP A 140 -18.17 8.36 6.47
N ASN A 141 -17.46 8.32 5.33
CA ASN A 141 -17.71 7.38 4.25
C ASN A 141 -16.77 6.17 4.30
N LYS A 142 -16.05 5.94 5.40
CA LYS A 142 -15.12 4.83 5.54
C LYS A 142 -15.59 3.84 6.61
N VAL A 143 -15.27 2.57 6.38
CA VAL A 143 -15.42 1.48 7.34
C VAL A 143 -14.04 0.96 7.68
N PHE A 144 -13.75 0.82 8.98
CA PHE A 144 -12.50 0.28 9.51
C PHE A 144 -12.84 -0.99 10.30
N GLU A 145 -12.51 -2.14 9.75
CA GLU A 145 -12.76 -3.46 10.35
C GLU A 145 -11.57 -4.34 10.05
N THR A 146 -10.63 -4.50 10.99
CA THR A 146 -9.38 -5.22 10.74
C THR A 146 -9.61 -6.62 10.14
N PRO A 147 -8.96 -6.98 9.01
CA PRO A 147 -7.88 -6.24 8.31
C PRO A 147 -8.35 -5.27 7.20
N TYR A 148 -9.65 -5.07 7.04
CA TYR A 148 -10.26 -4.29 5.98
C TYR A 148 -10.37 -2.79 6.30
N VAL A 149 -10.09 -1.99 5.28
CA VAL A 149 -10.55 -0.60 5.18
C VAL A 149 -11.31 -0.43 3.87
N ALA A 150 -12.51 0.12 3.95
CA ALA A 150 -13.33 0.39 2.78
C ALA A 150 -13.77 1.86 2.75
N CYS A 151 -13.83 2.43 1.55
CA CYS A 151 -14.37 3.77 1.32
C CYS A 151 -15.60 3.64 0.41
N ARG A 152 -16.70 4.29 0.80
CA ARG A 152 -17.96 4.34 0.08
C ARG A 152 -18.00 5.52 -0.88
N SER A 153 -18.54 5.29 -2.07
CA SER A 153 -18.84 6.33 -3.05
C SER A 153 -19.88 7.31 -2.53
N THR A 154 -19.91 8.48 -3.16
CA THR A 154 -20.86 9.57 -2.84
C THR A 154 -22.32 9.15 -3.01
N ASP A 155 -22.62 8.27 -3.99
CA ASP A 155 -23.96 7.73 -4.25
C ASP A 155 -24.35 6.57 -3.32
N GLY A 156 -23.44 6.08 -2.49
CA GLY A 156 -23.69 4.98 -1.55
C GLY A 156 -23.73 3.58 -2.16
N LYS A 157 -23.45 3.43 -3.46
CA LYS A 157 -23.62 2.17 -4.20
C LYS A 157 -22.32 1.39 -4.44
N ARG A 158 -21.17 2.01 -4.23
CA ARG A 158 -19.86 1.48 -4.62
C ARG A 158 -18.84 1.61 -3.50
N TRP A 159 -17.92 0.66 -3.46
CA TRP A 159 -16.89 0.57 -2.43
C TRP A 159 -15.54 0.25 -3.05
N ILE A 160 -14.50 0.89 -2.51
CA ILE A 160 -13.11 0.53 -2.74
C ILE A 160 -12.59 -0.03 -1.43
N ILE A 161 -12.03 -1.23 -1.47
CA ILE A 161 -11.65 -2.00 -0.30
C ILE A 161 -10.16 -2.31 -0.39
N THR A 162 -9.44 -2.19 0.72
CA THR A 162 -8.07 -2.68 0.86
C THR A 162 -7.89 -3.46 2.15
N ALA A 163 -7.04 -4.47 2.11
CA ALA A 163 -6.68 -5.27 3.27
C ALA A 163 -5.25 -5.80 3.13
N TRP A 164 -4.59 -6.02 4.27
CA TRP A 164 -3.28 -6.64 4.38
C TRP A 164 -3.22 -7.60 5.58
N GLU A 165 -2.44 -8.67 5.45
CA GLU A 165 -2.28 -9.70 6.47
C GLU A 165 -0.79 -10.03 6.71
N PRO A 166 -0.34 -10.11 7.98
CA PRO A 166 -1.02 -9.66 9.20
C PRO A 166 -1.21 -8.14 9.26
N CYS A 167 -2.39 -7.70 9.69
CA CYS A 167 -2.71 -6.27 9.85
C CYS A 167 -2.25 -5.78 11.24
N HIS A 168 -1.49 -4.68 11.27
CA HIS A 168 -1.08 -4.02 12.51
C HIS A 168 -2.07 -2.94 12.93
N ARG A 169 -2.57 -2.15 11.97
CA ARG A 169 -3.56 -1.11 12.23
C ARG A 169 -4.32 -0.73 10.97
N THR A 170 -5.57 -0.34 11.15
CA THR A 170 -6.39 0.30 10.11
C THR A 170 -6.59 1.77 10.45
N TRP A 171 -6.34 2.69 9.52
CA TRP A 171 -6.55 4.12 9.78
C TRP A 171 -6.76 4.94 8.49
N ALA A 172 -7.25 6.16 8.68
CA ALA A 172 -7.27 7.24 7.70
C ALA A 172 -7.41 8.56 8.44
N ASN A 173 -7.10 9.68 7.78
CA ASN A 173 -7.28 11.00 8.36
C ASN A 173 -8.05 11.91 7.39
N ALA A 174 -8.91 12.81 7.88
CA ALA A 174 -9.71 13.67 7.00
C ALA A 174 -8.83 14.53 6.05
N PRO A 175 -7.76 15.20 6.51
CA PRO A 175 -6.81 15.90 5.63
C PRO A 175 -6.07 14.98 4.65
N VAL A 176 -5.96 13.68 4.98
CA VAL A 176 -5.20 12.66 4.26
C VAL A 176 -6.13 11.46 3.96
N PRO A 177 -7.16 11.62 3.12
CA PRO A 177 -8.31 10.70 3.08
C PRO A 177 -8.02 9.39 2.33
N CYS A 178 -6.76 8.99 2.22
CA CYS A 178 -6.37 7.66 1.76
C CYS A 178 -6.78 6.59 2.76
N MET A 179 -6.76 5.34 2.31
CA MET A 179 -7.08 4.17 3.13
C MET A 179 -5.79 3.45 3.51
N HIS A 180 -5.65 3.10 4.78
CA HIS A 180 -4.52 2.35 5.31
C HIS A 180 -5.00 1.10 6.04
N SER A 181 -4.64 -0.07 5.51
CA SER A 181 -4.53 -1.31 6.27
C SER A 181 -3.03 -1.61 6.37
N ASP A 182 -2.39 -1.08 7.40
CA ASP A 182 -0.94 -1.13 7.58
C ASP A 182 -0.54 -2.49 8.17
N PRO A 183 0.26 -3.30 7.47
CA PRO A 183 0.76 -4.55 8.02
C PRO A 183 2.05 -4.37 8.83
N LYS A 184 2.45 -5.44 9.52
CA LYS A 184 3.74 -5.53 10.20
C LYS A 184 4.39 -6.87 9.90
N PHE A 185 5.61 -6.87 9.38
CA PHE A 185 6.37 -8.10 9.24
C PHE A 185 6.69 -8.66 10.64
N PRO A 186 6.73 -9.99 10.80
CA PRO A 186 7.37 -10.61 11.95
C PRO A 186 8.84 -10.19 12.06
N ASP A 187 9.44 -10.39 13.24
CA ASP A 187 10.89 -10.24 13.42
C ASP A 187 11.65 -11.07 12.36
N CYS A 188 12.72 -10.50 11.81
CA CYS A 188 13.44 -11.06 10.66
C CYS A 188 14.92 -11.25 11.01
N ALA A 189 15.35 -12.50 11.18
CA ALA A 189 16.74 -12.81 11.50
C ALA A 189 17.67 -12.57 10.30
N PRO A 190 18.99 -12.42 10.51
CA PRO A 190 19.96 -12.26 9.42
C PRO A 190 19.82 -13.35 8.36
N GLY A 191 19.78 -12.95 7.09
CA GLY A 191 19.61 -13.83 5.93
C GLY A 191 18.17 -14.31 5.67
N GLU A 192 17.22 -14.06 6.58
CA GLU A 192 15.83 -14.47 6.38
C GLU A 192 15.05 -13.52 5.47
N THR A 193 13.97 -14.05 4.88
CA THR A 193 12.96 -13.28 4.16
C THR A 193 11.59 -13.47 4.80
N LYS A 194 10.88 -12.37 5.09
CA LYS A 194 9.47 -12.38 5.50
C LYS A 194 8.57 -11.87 4.37
N ARG A 195 7.28 -12.23 4.42
CA ARG A 195 6.29 -11.91 3.39
C ARG A 195 4.99 -11.41 4.03
N LEU A 196 4.31 -10.51 3.32
CA LEU A 196 2.98 -9.99 3.65
C LEU A 196 2.12 -10.07 2.40
N ARG A 197 0.82 -10.27 2.59
CA ARG A 197 -0.15 -10.38 1.49
C ARG A 197 -1.22 -9.31 1.63
N GLY A 198 -1.67 -8.76 0.53
CA GLY A 198 -2.62 -7.67 0.49
C GLY A 198 -3.51 -7.72 -0.74
N LEU A 199 -4.55 -6.89 -0.73
CA LEU A 199 -5.40 -6.68 -1.90
C LEU A 199 -5.97 -5.26 -2.00
N VAL A 200 -6.41 -4.94 -3.20
CA VAL A 200 -7.44 -3.94 -3.48
C VAL A 200 -8.59 -4.62 -4.20
N ALA A 201 -9.82 -4.36 -3.75
CA ALA A 201 -11.04 -4.87 -4.36
C ALA A 201 -12.02 -3.73 -4.62
N PHE A 202 -12.89 -3.96 -5.61
CA PHE A 202 -13.97 -3.07 -5.97
C PHE A 202 -15.29 -3.80 -5.80
N TYR A 203 -16.26 -3.15 -5.19
CA TYR A 203 -17.55 -3.75 -4.88
C TYR A 203 -18.69 -2.80 -5.22
N GLU A 204 -19.76 -3.35 -5.79
CA GLU A 204 -21.01 -2.64 -6.05
C GLU A 204 -22.13 -3.31 -5.24
N GLY A 205 -22.77 -2.52 -4.38
CA GLY A 205 -23.74 -2.98 -3.41
C GLY A 205 -23.72 -2.14 -2.13
N THR A 206 -24.67 -2.43 -1.23
CA THR A 206 -24.87 -1.66 0.00
C THR A 206 -24.37 -2.36 1.26
N ASP A 207 -24.09 -3.67 1.21
CA ASP A 207 -23.59 -4.45 2.35
C ASP A 207 -22.10 -4.79 2.18
N VAL A 208 -21.25 -3.87 2.64
CA VAL A 208 -19.80 -4.04 2.58
C VAL A 208 -19.29 -5.17 3.50
N HIS A 209 -20.02 -5.49 4.57
CA HIS A 209 -19.62 -6.56 5.49
C HIS A 209 -19.86 -7.94 4.87
N ALA A 210 -20.94 -8.11 4.08
CA ALA A 210 -21.11 -9.30 3.26
C ALA A 210 -19.98 -9.46 2.24
N GLU A 211 -19.51 -8.35 1.67
CA GLU A 211 -18.37 -8.39 0.76
C GLU A 211 -17.07 -8.79 1.47
N PHE A 212 -16.80 -8.31 2.70
CA PHE A 212 -15.64 -8.77 3.47
C PHE A 212 -15.66 -10.28 3.67
N ARG A 213 -16.81 -10.84 4.10
CA ARG A 213 -16.99 -12.30 4.23
C ARG A 213 -16.79 -13.03 2.91
N ARG A 214 -17.25 -12.47 1.78
CA ARG A 214 -17.01 -13.07 0.46
C ARG A 214 -15.52 -13.06 0.12
N ILE A 215 -14.83 -11.94 0.37
CA ILE A 215 -13.38 -11.79 0.12
C ILE A 215 -12.60 -12.80 0.95
N ASP A 216 -12.95 -13.02 2.23
CA ASP A 216 -12.30 -14.04 3.08
C ASP A 216 -12.27 -15.43 2.43
N ASN A 217 -13.35 -15.80 1.73
CA ASN A 217 -13.50 -17.09 1.05
C ASN A 217 -12.73 -17.18 -0.29
N THR A 218 -12.04 -16.12 -0.72
CA THR A 218 -11.27 -16.13 -1.99
C THR A 218 -9.85 -16.67 -1.86
N GLY A 219 -9.40 -16.98 -0.64
CA GLY A 219 -8.03 -17.40 -0.36
C GLY A 219 -6.99 -16.29 -0.64
N TRP A 220 -7.38 -15.02 -0.54
CA TRP A 220 -6.47 -13.89 -0.82
C TRP A 220 -5.30 -13.78 0.15
N ARG A 221 -5.48 -14.31 1.37
CA ARG A 221 -4.40 -14.50 2.36
C ARG A 221 -3.38 -15.55 1.92
N GLY A 222 -3.57 -16.15 0.74
CA GLY A 222 -2.81 -17.24 0.14
C GLY A 222 -3.13 -18.61 0.75
N PRO A 223 -2.43 -19.67 0.32
CA PRO A 223 -2.51 -20.97 0.98
C PRO A 223 -1.99 -20.88 2.42
#